data_AF-A0A9D2I0P5-F1
#
_entry.id   AF-A0A9D2I0P5-F1
#
_cell.length_a   1.000
_cell.length_b   1.000
_cell.length_c   1.000
_cell.angle_alpha   90.00
_cell.angle_beta   90.00
_cell.angle_gamma   90.00
#
_symmetry.space_group_name_H-M   'P 1'
#
loop_
_entity.id
_entity.type
_entity.pdbx_description
1 polymer ?
#
loop_
_entity_poly.entity_id
_entity_poly.type
_entity_poly.pdbx_seq_one_letter_code
_entity_poly.pdbx_strand_id
1 'polypeptide(L)'
;FKGYFNDPSLIVDGFHTYDMVHETYALTRIVIFVMTGKTNLNNIDDEDIKSLIQKGLCPEKEERFQSVEELTHFFNSISFNNLE
;
A
#
# COMPACT_ATOMS: atom_id res chain seq x y z
N PHE A 1 12.19 1.67 -12.29
CA PHE A 1 11.57 1.21 -13.55
C PHE A 1 10.09 1.62 -13.58
N LYS A 2 9.50 1.80 -14.76
CA LYS A 2 8.07 2.09 -14.90
C LYS A 2 7.26 0.91 -14.33
N GLY A 3 6.23 1.19 -13.54
CA GLY A 3 5.38 0.16 -12.92
C GLY A 3 6.01 -0.59 -11.75
N TYR A 4 7.09 -0.08 -11.14
CA TYR A 4 7.79 -0.75 -10.03
C TYR A 4 6.89 -1.05 -8.81
N PHE A 5 5.85 -0.24 -8.59
CA PHE A 5 4.92 -0.39 -7.47
C PHE A 5 3.64 -1.15 -7.81
N ASN A 6 3.51 -1.65 -9.05
CA ASN A 6 2.35 -2.46 -9.43
C ASN A 6 2.23 -3.70 -8.55
N ASP A 7 1.01 -4.18 -8.38
CA ASP A 7 0.75 -5.42 -7.66
C ASP A 7 1.47 -6.60 -8.34
N PRO A 8 2.41 -7.28 -7.64
CA PRO A 8 3.15 -8.39 -8.21
C PRO A 8 2.27 -9.61 -8.54
N SER A 9 1.08 -9.73 -7.92
CA SER A 9 0.16 -10.83 -8.23
C SER A 9 -0.30 -10.82 -9.69
N LEU A 10 -0.36 -9.65 -10.33
CA LEU A 10 -0.71 -9.52 -11.75
C LEU A 10 0.29 -10.20 -12.71
N ILE A 11 1.50 -10.50 -12.23
CA ILE A 11 2.49 -11.27 -13.01
C ILE A 11 2.01 -12.73 -13.15
N VAL A 12 1.36 -13.26 -12.12
CA VAL A 12 0.88 -14.64 -12.05
C VAL A 12 -0.56 -14.75 -12.54
N ASP A 13 -1.43 -13.88 -12.03
CA ASP A 13 -2.87 -13.90 -12.31
C ASP A 13 -3.18 -13.32 -13.70
N GLY A 14 -2.31 -12.43 -14.20
CA GLY A 14 -2.45 -11.74 -15.47
C GLY A 14 -3.29 -10.46 -15.38
N PHE A 15 -3.00 -9.51 -16.28
CA PHE A 15 -3.63 -8.17 -16.24
C PHE A 15 -5.15 -8.18 -16.51
N HIS A 16 -5.72 -9.28 -16.98
CA HIS A 16 -7.17 -9.40 -17.15
C HIS A 16 -7.93 -9.48 -15.82
N THR A 17 -7.24 -9.79 -14.72
CA THR A 17 -7.81 -9.77 -13.36
C THR A 17 -7.64 -8.42 -12.67
N TYR A 18 -7.18 -7.40 -13.39
CA TYR A 18 -6.94 -6.07 -12.84
C TYR A 18 -8.23 -5.46 -12.29
N ASP A 19 -8.14 -4.88 -11.10
CA ASP A 19 -9.27 -4.31 -10.37
C ASP A 19 -8.76 -3.36 -9.28
N MET A 20 -9.68 -2.69 -8.57
CA MET A 20 -9.43 -1.68 -7.54
C MET A 20 -8.41 -2.13 -6.49
N VAL A 21 -8.41 -3.40 -6.08
CA VAL A 21 -7.44 -3.92 -5.09
C VAL A 21 -5.98 -3.87 -5.56
N HIS A 22 -5.74 -3.85 -6.87
CA HIS A 22 -4.40 -3.73 -7.45
C HIS A 22 -3.98 -2.26 -7.54
N GLU A 23 -4.93 -1.35 -7.82
CA GLU A 23 -4.72 0.10 -7.76
C GLU A 23 -4.39 0.55 -6.33
N THR A 24 -5.17 0.11 -5.35
CA THR A 24 -4.95 0.47 -3.94
C THR A 24 -3.67 -0.15 -3.39
N TYR A 25 -3.26 -1.34 -3.85
CA TYR A 25 -1.93 -1.88 -3.57
C TYR A 25 -0.81 -0.94 -4.07
N ALA A 26 -0.88 -0.54 -5.34
CA ALA A 26 0.14 0.32 -5.94
C ALA A 26 0.17 1.70 -5.28
N LEU A 27 -0.99 2.27 -4.98
CA LEU A 27 -1.11 3.53 -4.26
C LEU A 27 -0.56 3.43 -2.83
N THR A 28 -0.84 2.33 -2.11
CA THR A 28 -0.26 2.08 -0.78
C THR A 28 1.26 2.11 -0.84
N ARG A 29 1.88 1.45 -1.83
CA ARG A 29 3.33 1.48 -2.03
C ARG A 29 3.85 2.90 -2.30
N ILE A 30 3.13 3.69 -3.09
CA ILE A 30 3.49 5.09 -3.37
C ILE A 30 3.42 5.94 -2.10
N VAL A 31 2.35 5.81 -1.31
CA VAL A 31 2.18 6.54 -0.04
C VAL A 31 3.33 6.23 0.91
N ILE A 32 3.65 4.95 1.12
CA ILE A 32 4.78 4.53 1.98
C ILE A 32 6.10 5.11 1.45
N PHE A 33 6.32 5.09 0.14
CA PHE A 33 7.53 5.65 -0.46
C PHE A 33 7.63 7.16 -0.25
N VAL A 34 6.53 7.91 -0.42
CA VAL A 34 6.50 9.35 -0.19
C VAL A 34 6.80 9.68 1.27
N MET A 35 6.27 8.89 2.20
CA MET A 35 6.46 9.12 3.63
C MET A 35 7.87 8.77 4.13
N THR A 36 8.48 7.73 3.57
CA THR A 36 9.71 7.14 4.14
C THR A 36 10.94 7.30 3.25
N GLY A 37 10.76 7.61 1.98
CA GLY A 37 11.80 7.51 0.95
C GLY A 37 12.24 6.08 0.64
N LYS A 38 11.65 5.05 1.26
CA LYS A 38 12.07 3.64 1.15
C LYS A 38 11.22 2.90 0.12
N THR A 39 11.89 2.13 -0.74
CA THR A 39 11.23 1.16 -1.64
C THR A 39 11.16 -0.24 -1.06
N ASN A 40 12.11 -0.56 -0.15
CA ASN A 40 12.19 -1.81 0.61
C ASN A 40 11.55 -1.61 1.99
N LEU A 41 10.69 -2.56 2.38
CA LEU A 41 9.85 -2.48 3.57
C LEU A 41 10.36 -3.33 4.76
N ASN A 42 11.51 -4.00 4.63
CA ASN A 42 11.99 -4.99 5.62
C ASN A 42 12.42 -4.38 6.97
N ASN A 43 12.66 -3.06 7.05
CA ASN A 43 13.15 -2.35 8.24
C ASN A 43 12.36 -1.06 8.49
N ILE A 44 11.04 -1.18 8.66
CA ILE A 44 10.18 -0.07 9.09
C ILE A 44 9.81 -0.32 10.54
N ASP A 45 10.17 0.62 11.43
CA ASP A 45 9.90 0.52 12.87
C ASP A 45 8.62 1.26 13.28
N ASP A 46 8.18 2.21 12.47
CA ASP A 46 6.96 2.99 12.70
C ASP A 46 5.71 2.10 12.61
N GLU A 47 4.96 2.01 13.71
CA GLU A 47 3.79 1.13 13.83
C GLU A 47 2.62 1.58 12.93
N ASP A 48 2.45 2.88 12.70
CA ASP A 48 1.40 3.40 11.81
C ASP A 48 1.72 2.99 10.36
N ILE A 49 2.99 3.10 9.94
CA ILE A 49 3.41 2.64 8.61
C ILE A 49 3.32 1.12 8.49
N LYS A 50 3.65 0.35 9.55
CA LYS A 50 3.46 -1.11 9.56
C LYS A 50 2.00 -1.49 9.38
N SER A 51 1.08 -0.78 10.03
CA SER A 51 -0.37 -1.02 9.89
C SER A 51 -0.83 -0.77 8.45
N LEU A 52 -0.32 0.29 7.81
CA LEU A 52 -0.60 0.61 6.41
C LEU A 52 -0.06 -0.46 5.46
N ILE A 53 1.16 -0.98 5.72
CA ILE A 53 1.76 -2.10 4.98
C ILE A 53 0.89 -3.34 5.10
N GLN A 54 0.53 -3.71 6.33
CA GLN A 54 -0.20 -4.94 6.60
C GLN A 54 -1.56 -4.96 5.90
N LYS A 55 -2.29 -3.84 5.93
CA LYS A 55 -3.60 -3.75 5.26
C LYS A 55 -3.46 -3.61 3.75
N GLY A 56 -2.72 -2.61 3.26
CA GLY A 56 -2.69 -2.32 1.83
C GLY A 56 -1.91 -3.32 0.98
N LEU A 57 -0.99 -4.09 1.57
CA LEU A 57 -0.18 -5.10 0.88
C LEU A 57 -0.48 -6.54 1.33
N CYS A 58 -1.61 -6.76 2.01
CA CYS A 58 -2.03 -8.08 2.46
C CYS A 58 -2.02 -9.11 1.31
N PRO A 59 -1.49 -10.33 1.47
CA PRO A 59 -1.55 -11.34 0.40
C PRO A 59 -2.99 -11.64 -0.04
N GLU A 60 -3.89 -11.71 0.93
CA GLU A 60 -5.34 -11.91 0.80
C GLU A 60 -5.99 -10.62 0.27
N LYS A 61 -6.50 -10.66 -0.97
CA LYS A 61 -6.97 -9.46 -1.70
C LYS A 61 -8.21 -8.84 -1.04
N GLU A 62 -9.03 -9.67 -0.40
CA GLU A 62 -10.26 -9.29 0.30
C GLU A 62 -9.98 -8.46 1.56
N GLU A 63 -8.79 -8.61 2.16
CA GLU A 63 -8.38 -7.89 3.37
C GLU A 63 -7.70 -6.54 3.05
N ARG A 64 -7.41 -6.28 1.77
CA ARG A 64 -6.84 -5.01 1.29
C ARG A 64 -7.88 -3.90 1.28
N PHE A 65 -7.41 -2.67 1.04
CA PHE A 65 -8.29 -1.56 0.74
C PHE A 65 -9.08 -1.84 -0.54
N GLN A 66 -10.40 -1.89 -0.43
CA GLN A 66 -11.32 -2.16 -1.55
C GLN A 66 -11.63 -0.89 -2.35
N SER A 67 -11.31 0.30 -1.80
CA SER A 67 -11.46 1.58 -2.49
C SER A 67 -10.42 2.61 -2.05
N VAL A 68 -10.29 3.69 -2.82
CA VAL A 68 -9.41 4.82 -2.48
C VAL A 68 -9.93 5.57 -1.25
N GLU A 69 -11.24 5.62 -1.06
CA GLU A 69 -11.88 6.23 0.11
C GLU A 69 -11.52 5.48 1.39
N GLU A 70 -11.52 4.14 1.36
CA GLU A 70 -11.11 3.32 2.50
C GLU A 70 -9.64 3.56 2.86
N LEU A 71 -8.75 3.57 1.85
CA LEU A 71 -7.33 3.90 2.03
C LEU A 71 -7.16 5.30 2.63
N THR A 72 -7.87 6.29 2.09
CA THR A 72 -7.81 7.68 2.56
C THR A 72 -8.31 7.81 3.99
N HIS A 73 -9.41 7.13 4.34
CA HIS A 73 -9.94 7.14 5.70
C HIS A 73 -8.94 6.52 6.69
N PHE A 74 -8.35 5.39 6.34
CA PHE A 74 -7.33 4.74 7.15
C PHE A 74 -6.09 5.62 7.30
N PHE A 75 -5.61 6.21 6.20
CA PHE A 75 -4.45 7.11 6.20
C PHE A 75 -4.69 8.37 7.07
N ASN A 76 -5.92 8.89 7.10
CA ASN A 76 -6.25 10.02 7.97
C ASN A 76 -6.45 9.62 9.43
N SER A 77 -6.65 8.34 9.73
CA SER A 77 -6.79 7.84 11.11
C SER A 77 -5.46 7.56 11.80
N ILE A 78 -4.38 7.40 11.04
CA ILE A 78 -3.03 7.24 11.58
C ILE A 78 -2.45 8.62 11.92
N SER A 79 -1.72 8.70 13.05
CA SER A 79 -1.32 9.98 13.66
C SER A 79 0.17 10.18 13.46
N PHE A 80 0.55 10.95 12.44
CA PHE A 80 1.96 11.25 12.16
C PHE A 80 2.49 12.33 13.09
N ASN A 81 2.97 11.94 14.26
CA ASN A 81 3.53 12.87 15.25
C ASN A 81 5.01 13.28 14.98
N ASN A 82 5.54 13.14 13.76
CA ASN A 82 6.96 13.39 13.47
C ASN A 82 7.23 14.21 12.19
N LEU A 83 6.47 15.29 11.96
CA LEU A 83 6.80 16.27 10.91
C LEU A 83 7.02 17.71 11.44
N GLU A 84 7.26 17.87 12.75
CA GLU A 84 7.80 19.11 13.32
C GLU A 84 9.33 19.13 13.35
#